data_AF-A0A5E8CGN2-F1
#
_entry.id   AF-A0A5E8CGN2-F1
#
_cell.length_a   1.000
_cell.length_b   1.000
_cell.length_c   1.000
_cell.angle_alpha   90.00
_cell.angle_beta   90.00
_cell.angle_gamma   90.00
#
_symmetry.space_group_name_H-M   'P 1'
#
loop_
_entity.id
_entity.type
_entity.pdbx_description
1 polymer ?
#
loop_
_entity_poly.entity_id
_entity_poly.type
_entity_poly.pdbx_seq_one_letter_code
_entity_poly.pdbx_strand_id
1 'polypeptide(L)'
;MYIYIINSFFKNDDNLSLVNKKPDTYKINYPYIYSDHQLNNTETILDSNNKMNIISLSEFHLPKPEKLWFSNWDGMESSNCNATHTIILIRHGQYHKDGYNNFGLTSKGREQIDKCGLYLKQYFKNKKTILNKVYYSTLQRAMDSFDIIDKHLGDDFKYKALKTSDIKECKVCPNEPNQLKWYKSNVDLFKNNLKAEKAFKNYIHRAEDKFKKDYTTVLVCHGNLIRYILLRVLQLDPTAWMRLYVPLASISTIKIFPDGNIRLDCIGSRAYYI
;
A
#
# COMPACT_ATOMS: atom_id res chain seq x y z
N MET A 1 -31.91 1.55 -7.19
CA MET A 1 -32.71 0.92 -6.11
C MET A 1 -32.45 -0.58 -6.14
N TYR A 2 -31.52 -1.09 -5.32
CA TYR A 2 -31.35 -2.53 -5.09
C TYR A 2 -30.97 -2.72 -3.62
N ILE A 3 -31.97 -3.12 -2.83
CA ILE A 3 -31.83 -3.61 -1.45
C ILE A 3 -31.73 -5.12 -1.57
N TYR A 4 -30.68 -5.75 -1.05
CA TYR A 4 -30.71 -7.17 -0.77
C TYR A 4 -30.26 -7.46 0.67
N ILE A 5 -31.10 -8.28 1.28
CA ILE A 5 -31.21 -8.70 2.66
C ILE A 5 -30.13 -9.75 2.95
N ILE A 6 -29.38 -9.59 4.04
CA ILE A 6 -28.60 -10.67 4.65
C ILE A 6 -29.25 -11.00 5.98
N ASN A 7 -30.03 -12.09 6.00
CA ASN A 7 -30.46 -12.76 7.21
C ASN A 7 -29.98 -14.21 7.16
N SER A 8 -29.64 -14.74 8.33
CA SER A 8 -29.05 -16.04 8.63
C SER A 8 -27.52 -16.12 8.47
N PHE A 9 -26.80 -15.97 9.60
CA PHE A 9 -25.63 -16.79 9.97
C PHE A 9 -25.17 -16.55 11.41
N PHE A 10 -26.12 -16.26 12.33
CA PHE A 10 -25.84 -16.30 13.76
C PHE A 10 -26.93 -17.11 14.45
N LYS A 11 -26.63 -18.37 14.73
CA LYS A 11 -27.28 -19.13 15.79
C LYS A 11 -26.20 -19.79 16.63
N ASN A 12 -26.35 -19.56 17.93
CA ASN A 12 -25.77 -20.25 19.08
C ASN A 12 -24.37 -19.78 19.49
N ASP A 13 -24.33 -18.74 20.32
CA ASP A 13 -23.73 -18.84 21.66
C ASP A 13 -24.46 -17.87 22.60
N ASP A 14 -24.89 -18.39 23.75
CA ASP A 14 -25.71 -17.72 24.75
C ASP A 14 -24.91 -16.71 25.59
N ASN A 15 -25.64 -15.70 26.09
CA ASN A 15 -25.27 -14.71 27.11
C ASN A 15 -24.38 -13.53 26.70
N LEU A 16 -24.98 -12.52 26.05
CA LEU A 16 -24.68 -11.12 26.35
C LEU A 16 -25.91 -10.23 26.08
N SER A 17 -26.55 -9.81 27.17
CA SER A 17 -27.57 -8.76 27.18
C SER A 17 -26.92 -7.42 26.82
N LEU A 18 -26.99 -7.05 25.55
CA LEU A 18 -26.57 -5.73 25.07
C LEU A 18 -27.70 -5.07 24.28
N VAL A 19 -28.28 -4.06 24.92
CA VAL A 19 -28.84 -2.82 24.36
C VAL A 19 -29.11 -2.86 22.84
N ASN A 20 -30.39 -2.89 22.49
CA ASN A 20 -30.91 -2.65 21.15
C ASN A 20 -30.39 -1.31 20.58
N LYS A 21 -29.22 -1.32 19.94
CA LYS A 21 -28.83 -0.33 18.95
C LYS A 21 -28.76 -1.02 17.59
N LYS A 22 -29.52 -0.49 16.63
CA LYS A 22 -29.47 -0.91 15.22
C LYS A 22 -28.01 -0.97 14.77
N PRO A 23 -27.59 -2.00 14.01
CA PRO A 23 -26.28 -2.00 13.39
C PRO A 23 -26.21 -0.81 12.43
N ASP A 24 -25.29 0.11 12.69
CA ASP A 24 -24.94 1.16 11.75
C ASP A 24 -24.52 0.49 10.44
N THR A 25 -25.32 0.67 9.40
CA THR A 25 -24.97 0.25 8.06
C THR A 25 -23.75 1.07 7.64
N TYR A 26 -22.55 0.50 7.71
CA TYR A 26 -21.38 1.05 7.04
C TYR A 26 -21.60 0.96 5.53
N LYS A 27 -22.30 1.96 4.97
CA LYS A 27 -22.25 2.24 3.54
C LYS A 27 -20.85 2.77 3.24
N ILE A 28 -20.00 1.94 2.64
CA ILE A 28 -18.85 2.44 1.91
C ILE A 28 -19.42 3.07 0.63
N ASN A 29 -19.84 4.34 0.74
CA ASN A 29 -20.07 5.16 -0.43
C ASN A 29 -18.69 5.43 -1.03
N TYR A 30 -18.50 5.10 -2.31
CA TYR A 30 -17.50 5.75 -3.14
C TYR A 30 -18.21 6.93 -3.82
N PRO A 31 -18.17 8.17 -3.26
CA PRO A 31 -18.80 9.30 -3.90
C PRO A 31 -17.84 9.80 -4.97
N TYR A 32 -18.16 9.50 -6.23
CA TYR A 32 -17.65 10.22 -7.39
C TYR A 32 -18.84 11.02 -7.92
N ILE A 33 -18.96 12.26 -7.44
CA ILE A 33 -19.92 13.25 -7.92
C ILE A 33 -19.13 14.56 -8.07
N TYR A 34 -19.12 15.09 -9.28
CA TYR A 34 -18.45 16.32 -9.69
C TYR A 34 -18.95 17.53 -8.89
N SER A 35 -18.05 18.42 -8.48
CA SER A 35 -18.42 19.79 -8.09
C SER A 35 -17.44 20.83 -8.66
N ASP A 36 -18.02 21.83 -9.32
CA ASP A 36 -17.33 22.99 -9.87
C ASP A 36 -17.10 24.03 -8.76
N HIS A 37 -15.85 24.21 -8.33
CA HIS A 37 -15.44 25.41 -7.60
C HIS A 37 -14.20 26.04 -8.23
N GLN A 38 -14.31 27.33 -8.57
CA GLN A 38 -13.25 28.16 -9.17
C GLN A 38 -12.30 28.71 -8.08
N LEU A 39 -11.00 28.47 -8.23
CA LEU A 39 -9.93 29.13 -7.45
C LEU A 39 -9.40 30.26 -8.33
N ASN A 40 -9.50 31.51 -7.87
CA ASN A 40 -9.02 32.70 -8.57
C ASN A 40 -7.67 33.14 -7.98
N ASN A 41 -6.57 32.59 -8.51
CA ASN A 41 -5.22 33.11 -8.22
C ASN A 41 -4.58 33.54 -9.55
N THR A 42 -4.19 34.81 -9.66
CA THR A 42 -3.43 35.35 -10.81
C THR A 42 -1.99 35.61 -10.37
N GLU A 43 -1.01 35.26 -11.21
CA GLU A 43 0.39 35.65 -11.03
C GLU A 43 0.87 36.46 -12.25
N THR A 44 1.77 37.42 -12.01
CA THR A 44 2.30 38.31 -13.05
C THR A 44 3.68 37.83 -13.48
N ILE A 45 3.87 37.60 -14.78
CA ILE A 45 5.17 37.22 -15.35
C ILE A 45 5.51 38.21 -16.48
N LEU A 46 6.74 38.73 -16.46
CA LEU A 46 7.27 39.59 -17.52
C LEU A 46 7.82 38.72 -18.66
N ASP A 47 7.44 39.03 -19.90
CA ASP A 47 8.05 38.37 -21.06
C ASP A 47 9.43 38.93 -21.41
N SER A 48 10.10 38.32 -22.40
CA SER A 48 11.46 38.71 -22.84
C SER A 48 11.55 40.13 -23.41
N ASN A 49 10.42 40.81 -23.62
CA ASN A 49 10.33 42.20 -24.07
C ASN A 49 9.83 43.13 -22.94
N ASN A 50 9.87 42.70 -21.68
CA ASN A 50 9.42 43.45 -20.51
C ASN A 50 7.92 43.82 -20.54
N LYS A 51 7.11 43.09 -21.31
CA LYS A 51 5.66 43.27 -21.32
C LYS A 51 5.04 42.47 -20.18
N MET A 52 4.19 43.11 -19.37
CA MET A 52 3.42 42.42 -18.34
C MET A 52 2.34 41.56 -18.98
N ASN A 53 2.51 40.24 -18.92
CA ASN A 53 1.44 39.30 -19.24
C ASN A 53 0.82 38.83 -17.91
N ILE A 54 -0.46 39.12 -17.73
CA ILE A 54 -1.26 38.53 -16.66
C ILE A 54 -1.65 37.15 -17.15
N ILE A 55 -0.85 36.14 -16.81
CA ILE A 55 -1.22 34.75 -17.04
C ILE A 55 -2.09 34.35 -15.86
N SER A 56 -3.39 34.21 -16.10
CA SER A 56 -4.25 33.60 -15.10
C SER A 56 -3.86 32.13 -14.96
N LEU A 57 -3.70 31.63 -13.74
CA LEU A 57 -3.55 30.18 -13.51
C LEU A 57 -4.74 29.38 -14.07
N SER A 58 -5.87 30.05 -14.40
CA SER A 58 -6.98 29.45 -15.13
C SER A 58 -6.64 29.04 -16.57
N GLU A 59 -5.56 29.58 -17.17
CA GLU A 59 -5.09 29.16 -18.50
C GLU A 59 -4.38 27.80 -18.45
N PHE A 60 -3.81 27.44 -17.28
CA PHE A 60 -3.37 26.07 -17.02
C PHE A 60 -4.58 25.24 -16.58
N HIS A 61 -5.12 24.44 -17.50
CA HIS A 61 -6.07 23.37 -17.20
C HIS A 61 -5.35 22.22 -16.44
N LEU A 62 -4.79 22.51 -15.27
CA LEU A 62 -4.49 21.44 -14.33
C LEU A 62 -5.83 20.89 -13.84
N PRO A 63 -6.09 19.58 -13.98
CA PRO A 63 -7.28 18.99 -13.41
C PRO A 63 -7.27 19.28 -11.91
N LYS A 64 -8.28 20.03 -11.44
CA LYS A 64 -8.44 20.25 -10.00
C LYS A 64 -8.65 18.89 -9.34
N PRO A 65 -7.95 18.60 -8.24
CA PRO A 65 -8.18 17.34 -7.54
C PRO A 65 -9.62 17.31 -7.05
N GLU A 66 -10.38 16.27 -7.43
CA GLU A 66 -11.78 16.09 -7.01
C GLU A 66 -11.94 16.02 -5.48
N LYS A 67 -10.86 15.64 -4.76
CA LYS A 67 -10.79 15.58 -3.31
C LYS A 67 -9.47 16.15 -2.83
N LEU A 68 -9.55 16.96 -1.77
CA LEU A 68 -8.36 17.38 -1.03
C LEU A 68 -7.75 16.19 -0.28
N TRP A 69 -6.46 16.30 0.01
CA TRP A 69 -5.74 15.33 0.82
C TRP A 69 -6.39 15.17 2.20
N PHE A 70 -6.71 13.93 2.58
CA PHE A 70 -7.22 13.60 3.90
C PHE A 70 -6.05 13.20 4.82
N SER A 71 -5.53 14.12 5.63
CA SER A 71 -4.33 13.85 6.44
C SER A 71 -4.51 12.77 7.51
N ASN A 72 -5.71 12.62 8.09
CA ASN A 72 -5.99 11.61 9.12
C ASN A 72 -6.46 10.26 8.53
N TRP A 73 -5.86 9.84 7.42
CA TRP A 73 -6.27 8.63 6.67
C TRP A 73 -6.05 7.31 7.42
N ASP A 74 -5.18 7.30 8.44
CA ASP A 74 -4.93 6.15 9.32
C ASP A 74 -5.73 6.22 10.63
N GLY A 75 -6.46 7.30 10.89
CA GLY A 75 -7.26 7.48 12.10
C GLY A 75 -6.42 7.70 13.37
N MET A 76 -5.13 8.01 13.24
CA MET A 76 -4.32 8.43 14.38
C MET A 76 -4.64 9.89 14.70
N GLU A 77 -5.31 10.15 15.82
CA GLU A 77 -5.45 11.51 16.35
C GLU A 77 -4.07 12.16 16.53
N SER A 78 -4.02 13.48 16.67
CA SER A 78 -2.78 14.28 16.76
C SER A 78 -1.69 13.57 17.57
N SER A 79 -0.73 12.95 16.87
CA SER A 79 0.36 12.20 17.45
C SER A 79 1.47 13.17 17.83
N ASN A 80 2.05 12.99 19.02
CA ASN A 80 3.25 13.74 19.43
C ASN A 80 4.53 13.14 18.82
N CYS A 81 4.40 12.11 17.97
CA CYS A 81 5.52 11.46 17.31
C CYS A 81 6.00 12.27 16.11
N ASN A 82 7.23 12.76 16.17
CA ASN A 82 7.87 13.45 15.04
C ASN A 82 8.67 12.51 14.12
N ALA A 83 8.55 11.19 14.28
CA ALA A 83 9.30 10.23 13.48
C ALA A 83 8.62 9.95 12.14
N THR A 84 9.42 9.82 11.09
CA THR A 84 8.96 9.32 9.79
C THR A 84 8.94 7.79 9.80
N HIS A 85 7.79 7.20 9.46
CA HIS A 85 7.68 5.77 9.23
C HIS A 85 7.89 5.48 7.74
N THR A 86 9.02 4.84 7.42
CA THR A 86 9.30 4.36 6.07
C THR A 86 8.80 2.93 5.93
N ILE A 87 8.11 2.63 4.84
CA ILE A 87 7.63 1.29 4.52
C ILE A 87 8.22 0.87 3.18
N ILE A 88 8.93 -0.25 3.18
CA ILE A 88 9.49 -0.85 1.97
C ILE A 88 8.67 -2.08 1.62
N LEU A 89 7.98 -2.01 0.49
CA LEU A 89 7.21 -3.12 -0.07
C LEU A 89 8.08 -3.87 -1.08
N ILE A 90 8.23 -5.19 -0.89
CA ILE A 90 9.00 -6.06 -1.76
C ILE A 90 8.07 -7.12 -2.34
N ARG A 91 7.97 -7.18 -3.66
CA ARG A 91 7.30 -8.30 -4.33
C ARG A 91 8.21 -9.52 -4.30
N HIS A 92 7.69 -10.70 -3.98
CA HIS A 92 8.46 -11.95 -4.06
C HIS A 92 9.16 -12.16 -5.42
N GLY A 93 10.20 -13.00 -5.43
CA GLY A 93 10.94 -13.37 -6.64
C GLY A 93 10.13 -14.24 -7.60
N GLN A 94 10.67 -14.48 -8.80
CA GLN A 94 10.07 -15.45 -9.72
C GLN A 94 9.95 -16.85 -9.09
N TYR A 95 8.81 -17.50 -9.27
CA TYR A 95 8.50 -18.79 -8.67
C TYR A 95 7.85 -19.71 -9.69
N HIS A 96 7.90 -21.01 -9.44
CA HIS A 96 7.25 -22.01 -10.28
C HIS A 96 5.72 -21.95 -10.08
N LYS A 97 4.97 -21.71 -11.15
CA LYS A 97 3.49 -21.59 -11.11
C LYS A 97 2.79 -22.94 -11.14
N ASP A 98 3.43 -23.92 -11.78
CA ASP A 98 2.89 -25.25 -12.03
C ASP A 98 3.77 -26.25 -11.28
N GLY A 99 3.29 -26.76 -10.15
CA GLY A 99 4.02 -27.78 -9.42
C GLY A 99 3.29 -28.26 -8.19
N TYR A 100 2.76 -29.48 -8.25
CA TYR A 100 2.22 -30.21 -7.10
C TYR A 100 3.21 -30.23 -5.89
N ASN A 101 4.52 -30.11 -6.15
CA ASN A 101 5.58 -30.22 -5.13
C ASN A 101 6.60 -29.06 -5.09
N ASN A 102 6.47 -28.00 -5.90
CA ASN A 102 7.52 -26.97 -5.99
C ASN A 102 6.94 -25.54 -6.08
N PHE A 103 6.40 -25.02 -4.97
CA PHE A 103 5.88 -23.65 -4.88
C PHE A 103 6.96 -22.58 -4.63
N GLY A 104 8.24 -22.99 -4.65
CA GLY A 104 9.37 -22.15 -4.33
C GLY A 104 9.90 -21.30 -5.49
N LEU A 105 10.94 -20.53 -5.21
CA LEU A 105 11.59 -19.66 -6.20
C LEU A 105 12.33 -20.44 -7.29
N THR A 106 12.24 -19.96 -8.52
CA THR A 106 13.10 -20.41 -9.64
C THR A 106 14.55 -19.95 -9.41
N SER A 107 15.52 -20.49 -10.14
CA SER A 107 16.92 -20.00 -10.09
C SER A 107 17.02 -18.50 -10.37
N LYS A 108 16.29 -18.01 -11.38
CA LYS A 108 16.19 -16.58 -11.69
C LYS A 108 15.52 -15.80 -10.56
N GLY A 109 14.49 -16.35 -9.91
CA GLY A 109 13.84 -15.72 -8.76
C GLY A 109 14.75 -15.56 -7.56
N ARG A 110 15.63 -16.54 -7.33
CA ARG A 110 16.66 -16.48 -6.29
C ARG A 110 17.69 -15.38 -6.57
N GLU A 111 18.20 -15.32 -7.80
CA GLU A 111 19.12 -14.26 -8.24
C GLU A 111 18.50 -12.86 -8.12
N GLN A 112 17.25 -12.71 -8.56
CA GLN A 112 16.50 -11.46 -8.44
C GLN A 112 16.42 -10.96 -6.99
N ILE A 113 16.13 -11.86 -6.06
CA ILE A 113 16.01 -11.51 -4.64
C ILE A 113 17.38 -11.32 -3.98
N ASP A 114 18.40 -12.05 -4.42
CA ASP A 114 19.76 -11.84 -3.94
C ASP A 114 20.24 -10.39 -4.20
N LYS A 115 20.04 -9.91 -5.45
CA LYS A 115 20.31 -8.50 -5.79
C LYS A 115 19.44 -7.51 -5.00
N CYS A 116 18.19 -7.87 -4.71
CA CYS A 116 17.30 -7.09 -3.84
C CYS A 116 17.87 -7.00 -2.41
N GLY A 117 18.33 -8.11 -1.84
CA GLY A 117 18.96 -8.16 -0.51
C GLY A 117 20.24 -7.33 -0.43
N LEU A 118 21.11 -7.43 -1.44
CA LEU A 118 22.31 -6.59 -1.55
C LEU A 118 21.97 -5.09 -1.58
N TYR A 119 20.97 -4.70 -2.37
CA TYR A 119 20.50 -3.32 -2.41
C TYR A 119 19.99 -2.86 -1.04
N LEU A 120 19.19 -3.68 -0.34
CA LEU A 120 18.69 -3.32 0.99
C LEU A 120 19.82 -3.16 2.00
N LYS A 121 20.82 -4.05 1.97
CA LYS A 121 22.01 -3.96 2.82
C LYS A 121 22.72 -2.62 2.62
N GLN A 122 22.92 -2.21 1.37
CA GLN A 122 23.51 -0.90 1.04
C GLN A 122 22.59 0.27 1.46
N TYR A 123 21.28 0.15 1.21
CA TYR A 123 20.30 1.16 1.60
C TYR A 123 20.36 1.44 3.11
N PHE A 124 20.36 0.40 3.95
CA PHE A 124 20.40 0.55 5.40
C PHE A 124 21.77 0.97 5.95
N LYS A 125 22.88 0.62 5.27
CA LYS A 125 24.21 1.17 5.62
C LYS A 125 24.30 2.68 5.37
N ASN A 126 23.67 3.16 4.30
CA ASN A 126 23.79 4.54 3.87
C ASN A 126 22.74 5.49 4.48
N LYS A 127 21.62 4.95 4.98
CA LYS A 127 20.51 5.75 5.53
C LYS A 127 20.53 5.75 7.06
N LYS A 128 20.30 6.92 7.65
CA LYS A 128 20.09 7.10 9.11
C LYS A 128 18.67 6.67 9.53
N THR A 129 18.25 5.46 9.18
CA THR A 129 16.94 4.90 9.59
C THR A 129 17.15 3.55 10.27
N ILE A 130 16.33 3.27 11.28
CA ILE A 130 16.38 1.99 12.00
C ILE A 130 15.52 0.98 11.24
N LEU A 131 16.09 -0.14 10.80
CA LEU A 131 15.30 -1.29 10.36
C LEU A 131 14.63 -1.90 11.60
N ASN A 132 13.30 -1.74 11.72
CA ASN A 132 12.55 -2.13 12.91
C ASN A 132 11.99 -3.55 12.78
N LYS A 133 11.22 -3.79 11.72
CA LYS A 133 10.51 -5.05 11.50
C LYS A 133 10.55 -5.46 10.04
N VAL A 134 10.60 -6.76 9.81
CA VAL A 134 10.40 -7.37 8.49
C VAL A 134 9.22 -8.32 8.60
N TYR A 135 8.12 -7.95 7.96
CA TYR A 135 6.96 -8.82 7.80
C TYR A 135 7.05 -9.56 6.48
N TYR A 136 6.72 -10.85 6.48
CA TYR A 136 6.73 -11.63 5.24
C TYR A 136 5.53 -12.56 5.18
N SER A 137 5.01 -12.73 3.96
CA SER A 137 3.83 -13.53 3.72
C SER A 137 4.11 -15.02 3.97
N THR A 138 3.09 -15.71 4.47
CA THR A 138 3.08 -17.18 4.66
C THR A 138 3.04 -18.01 3.36
N LEU A 139 3.01 -17.39 2.18
CA LEU A 139 3.11 -18.13 0.91
C LEU A 139 4.58 -18.45 0.59
N GLN A 140 4.87 -19.69 0.15
CA GLN A 140 6.23 -20.21 0.00
C GLN A 140 7.19 -19.26 -0.74
N ARG A 141 6.81 -18.79 -1.93
CA ARG A 141 7.58 -17.81 -2.71
C ARG A 141 8.00 -16.55 -1.93
N ALA A 142 7.21 -16.09 -0.97
CA ALA A 142 7.54 -14.93 -0.14
C ALA A 142 8.44 -15.32 1.05
N MET A 143 8.24 -16.51 1.63
CA MET A 143 9.13 -17.06 2.64
C MET A 143 10.54 -17.29 2.06
N ASP A 144 10.65 -17.98 0.92
CA ASP A 144 11.92 -18.17 0.21
C ASP A 144 12.60 -16.83 -0.14
N SER A 145 11.81 -15.82 -0.52
CA SER A 145 12.34 -14.49 -0.81
C SER A 145 12.88 -13.81 0.46
N PHE A 146 12.15 -13.91 1.56
CA PHE A 146 12.59 -13.40 2.85
C PHE A 146 13.87 -14.10 3.31
N ASP A 147 13.96 -15.43 3.23
CA ASP A 147 15.14 -16.19 3.65
C ASP A 147 16.42 -15.78 2.91
N ILE A 148 16.30 -15.37 1.64
CA ILE A 148 17.44 -14.84 0.88
C ILE A 148 17.79 -13.42 1.32
N ILE A 149 16.79 -12.54 1.53
CA ILE A 149 17.01 -11.17 2.04
C ILE A 149 17.65 -11.21 3.42
N ASP A 150 17.21 -12.13 4.29
CA ASP A 150 17.68 -12.28 5.67
C ASP A 150 19.19 -12.59 5.72
N LYS A 151 19.72 -13.38 4.78
CA LYS A 151 21.17 -13.62 4.64
C LYS A 151 22.00 -12.36 4.40
N HIS A 152 21.40 -11.31 3.82
CA HIS A 152 22.08 -10.04 3.58
C HIS A 152 21.98 -9.08 4.77
N LEU A 153 20.88 -9.17 5.54
CA LEU A 153 20.52 -8.20 6.57
C LEU A 153 20.72 -8.70 8.01
N GLY A 154 20.51 -9.98 8.29
CA GLY A 154 20.41 -10.55 9.63
C GLY A 154 21.67 -10.39 10.48
N ASP A 155 22.85 -10.46 9.85
CA ASP A 155 24.13 -10.28 10.54
C ASP A 155 24.47 -8.80 10.79
N ASP A 156 24.02 -7.90 9.92
CA ASP A 156 24.40 -6.49 9.94
C ASP A 156 23.39 -5.62 10.71
N PHE A 157 22.13 -6.05 10.82
CA PHE A 157 21.03 -5.25 11.35
C PHE A 157 20.14 -6.03 12.32
N LYS A 158 19.80 -5.41 13.45
CA LYS A 158 18.85 -5.98 14.43
C LYS A 158 17.43 -5.59 14.06
N TYR A 159 16.58 -6.57 13.76
CA TYR A 159 15.15 -6.38 13.50
C TYR A 159 14.32 -7.59 13.93
N LYS A 160 13.01 -7.38 14.04
CA LYS A 160 12.07 -8.48 14.29
C LYS A 160 11.50 -9.02 12.98
N ALA A 161 11.81 -10.27 12.64
CA ALA A 161 11.23 -10.99 11.53
C ALA A 161 9.87 -11.62 11.93
N LEU A 162 8.81 -11.37 11.16
CA LEU A 162 7.44 -11.77 11.49
C LEU A 162 6.71 -12.37 10.27
N LYS A 163 6.53 -13.68 10.29
CA LYS A 163 5.68 -14.38 9.32
C LYS A 163 4.20 -14.08 9.59
N THR A 164 3.43 -13.72 8.57
CA THR A 164 2.00 -13.40 8.72
C THR A 164 1.13 -13.83 7.53
N SER A 165 -0.12 -14.19 7.81
CA SER A 165 -1.14 -14.46 6.79
C SER A 165 -1.90 -13.21 6.34
N ASP A 166 -1.80 -12.10 7.07
CA ASP A 166 -2.54 -10.87 6.75
C ASP A 166 -2.09 -10.29 5.39
N ILE A 167 -0.84 -10.51 4.98
CA ILE A 167 -0.28 -10.02 3.72
C ILE A 167 -0.21 -11.10 2.63
N LYS A 168 -1.09 -12.11 2.65
CA LYS A 168 -1.23 -13.08 1.55
C LYS A 168 -1.77 -12.40 0.28
N GLU A 169 -1.39 -12.93 -0.89
CA GLU A 169 -1.94 -12.47 -2.17
C GLU A 169 -3.46 -12.65 -2.21
N CYS A 170 -4.17 -11.64 -2.69
CA CYS A 170 -5.61 -11.69 -2.88
C CYS A 170 -6.06 -10.87 -4.10
N LYS A 171 -7.32 -11.05 -4.52
CA LYS A 171 -7.95 -10.18 -5.53
C LYS A 171 -8.61 -9.02 -4.80
N VAL A 172 -7.90 -7.90 -4.72
CA VAL A 172 -8.12 -6.82 -3.74
C VAL A 172 -9.47 -6.10 -3.86
N CYS A 173 -9.88 -5.73 -5.06
CA CYS A 173 -11.15 -5.05 -5.35
C CYS A 173 -11.45 -5.19 -6.86
N PRO A 174 -12.64 -4.78 -7.35
CA PRO A 174 -12.88 -4.65 -8.80
C PRO A 174 -11.77 -3.85 -9.46
N ASN A 175 -11.45 -4.16 -10.71
CA ASN A 175 -10.50 -3.36 -11.48
C ASN A 175 -11.22 -2.60 -12.60
N GLU A 176 -10.75 -1.40 -12.91
CA GLU A 176 -11.15 -0.64 -14.09
C GLU A 176 -9.93 -0.34 -14.98
N PRO A 177 -9.95 -0.62 -16.29
CA PRO A 177 -11.06 -1.19 -17.07
C PRO A 177 -11.40 -2.63 -16.63
N ASN A 178 -12.70 -2.92 -16.58
CA ASN A 178 -13.20 -4.18 -16.05
C ASN A 178 -12.71 -5.39 -16.84
N GLN A 179 -12.04 -6.31 -16.12
CA GLN A 179 -11.69 -7.63 -16.65
C GLN A 179 -12.65 -8.64 -16.00
N LEU A 180 -13.92 -8.60 -16.42
CA LEU A 180 -15.07 -9.33 -15.84
C LEU A 180 -14.85 -10.84 -15.57
N LYS A 181 -13.89 -11.48 -16.25
CA LYS A 181 -13.62 -12.92 -16.17
C LYS A 181 -12.94 -13.39 -14.87
N TRP A 182 -12.53 -12.49 -13.98
CA TRP A 182 -11.66 -12.86 -12.85
C TRP A 182 -12.38 -13.20 -11.54
N TYR A 183 -13.66 -12.86 -11.36
CA TYR A 183 -14.36 -13.03 -10.07
C TYR A 183 -15.34 -14.21 -10.12
N LYS A 184 -15.26 -15.10 -9.12
CA LYS A 184 -16.20 -16.23 -8.96
C LYS A 184 -17.54 -15.77 -8.37
N SER A 185 -17.52 -14.76 -7.48
CA SER A 185 -18.71 -14.16 -6.85
C SER A 185 -18.39 -12.79 -6.23
N ASN A 186 -19.42 -11.97 -5.97
CA ASN A 186 -19.30 -10.71 -5.24
C ASN A 186 -18.88 -10.89 -3.77
N VAL A 187 -19.22 -12.04 -3.16
CA VAL A 187 -18.87 -12.35 -1.77
C VAL A 187 -17.37 -12.58 -1.62
N ASP A 188 -16.75 -13.30 -2.56
CA ASP A 188 -15.29 -13.53 -2.54
C ASP A 188 -14.51 -12.23 -2.71
N LEU A 189 -15.02 -11.35 -3.55
CA LEU A 189 -14.46 -10.02 -3.76
C LEU A 189 -14.49 -9.19 -2.48
N PHE A 190 -15.65 -9.12 -1.81
CA PHE A 190 -15.79 -8.40 -0.55
C PHE A 190 -14.85 -8.94 0.53
N LYS A 191 -14.80 -10.27 0.69
CA LYS A 191 -13.87 -10.92 1.64
C LYS A 191 -12.40 -10.60 1.35
N ASN A 192 -12.01 -10.57 0.08
CA ASN A 192 -10.63 -10.23 -0.29
C ASN A 192 -10.33 -8.75 -0.08
N ASN A 193 -11.28 -7.86 -0.33
CA ASN A 193 -11.14 -6.44 -0.04
C ASN A 193 -10.95 -6.19 1.46
N LEU A 194 -11.75 -6.82 2.32
CA LEU A 194 -11.57 -6.72 3.77
C LEU A 194 -10.18 -7.20 4.22
N LYS A 195 -9.63 -8.25 3.61
CA LYS A 195 -8.26 -8.71 3.89
C LYS A 195 -7.21 -7.66 3.49
N ALA A 196 -7.36 -7.06 2.32
CA ALA A 196 -6.46 -6.02 1.83
C ALA A 196 -6.52 -4.75 2.70
N GLU A 197 -7.72 -4.33 3.09
CA GLU A 197 -7.93 -3.19 4.01
C GLU A 197 -7.39 -3.48 5.41
N LYS A 198 -7.59 -4.70 5.93
CA LYS A 198 -6.99 -5.10 7.21
C LYS A 198 -5.47 -5.03 7.15
N ALA A 199 -4.86 -5.54 6.07
CA ALA A 199 -3.41 -5.42 5.87
C ALA A 199 -2.95 -3.97 5.79
N PHE A 200 -3.68 -3.12 5.05
CA PHE A 200 -3.40 -1.69 4.96
C PHE A 200 -3.39 -1.06 6.37
N LYS A 201 -4.48 -1.19 7.13
CA LYS A 201 -4.60 -0.59 8.47
C LYS A 201 -3.55 -1.10 9.46
N ASN A 202 -3.20 -2.38 9.40
CA ASN A 202 -2.28 -3.00 10.35
C ASN A 202 -0.80 -2.64 10.10
N TYR A 203 -0.42 -2.35 8.85
CA TYR A 203 0.99 -2.21 8.48
C TYR A 203 1.34 -0.83 7.91
N ILE A 204 0.34 -0.08 7.44
CA ILE A 204 0.51 1.20 6.77
C ILE A 204 -0.16 2.27 7.63
N HIS A 205 0.64 2.96 8.42
CA HIS A 205 0.19 3.99 9.38
C HIS A 205 1.36 4.92 9.73
N ARG A 206 1.07 6.09 10.28
CA ARG A 206 2.07 6.99 10.87
C ARG A 206 2.86 6.32 12.00
N ALA A 207 4.01 6.90 12.33
CA ALA A 207 4.83 6.38 13.42
C ALA A 207 4.05 6.35 14.75
N GLU A 208 4.13 5.23 15.48
CA GLU A 208 3.55 5.16 16.84
C GLU A 208 4.35 6.04 17.81
N ASP A 209 3.69 6.64 18.81
CA ASP A 209 4.28 7.57 19.79
C ASP A 209 5.52 7.04 20.53
N LYS A 210 5.65 5.72 20.66
CA LYS A 210 6.83 5.08 21.26
C LYS A 210 8.12 5.26 20.44
N PHE A 211 8.02 5.54 19.15
CA PHE A 211 9.18 5.73 18.27
C PHE A 211 9.64 7.19 18.31
N LYS A 212 10.89 7.41 18.71
CA LYS A 212 11.52 8.75 18.77
C LYS A 212 12.43 9.06 17.58
N LYS A 213 12.66 8.09 16.70
CA LYS A 213 13.56 8.19 15.54
C LYS A 213 12.89 7.55 14.34
N ASP A 214 13.24 8.04 13.15
CA ASP A 214 12.82 7.47 11.88
C ASP A 214 13.14 5.98 11.82
N TYR A 215 12.18 5.20 11.39
CA TYR A 215 12.32 3.75 11.27
C TYR A 215 11.71 3.24 9.98
N THR A 216 12.17 2.06 9.61
CA THR A 216 11.74 1.37 8.41
C THR A 216 11.11 0.03 8.77
N THR A 217 9.96 -0.24 8.16
CA THR A 217 9.32 -1.56 8.15
C THR A 217 9.38 -2.13 6.74
N VAL A 218 9.81 -3.38 6.60
CA VAL A 218 9.84 -4.07 5.30
C VAL A 218 8.69 -5.07 5.24
N LEU A 219 7.98 -5.13 4.11
CA LEU A 219 6.95 -6.13 3.83
C LEU A 219 7.35 -6.92 2.59
N VAL A 220 7.62 -8.22 2.74
CA VAL A 220 7.83 -9.16 1.63
C VAL A 220 6.51 -9.85 1.29
N CYS A 221 5.87 -9.40 0.22
CA CYS A 221 4.53 -9.82 -0.15
C CYS A 221 4.34 -9.92 -1.68
N HIS A 222 3.20 -9.46 -2.19
CA HIS A 222 2.69 -9.87 -3.51
C HIS A 222 2.16 -8.72 -4.35
N GLY A 223 1.99 -8.97 -5.64
CA GLY A 223 1.74 -7.92 -6.62
C GLY A 223 0.42 -7.18 -6.40
N ASN A 224 -0.68 -7.91 -6.20
CA ASN A 224 -2.00 -7.27 -6.10
C ASN A 224 -2.11 -6.44 -4.82
N LEU A 225 -1.63 -7.00 -3.70
CA LEU A 225 -1.62 -6.28 -2.42
C LEU A 225 -0.76 -5.02 -2.49
N ILE A 226 0.42 -5.06 -3.10
CA ILE A 226 1.29 -3.88 -3.24
C ILE A 226 0.59 -2.79 -4.08
N ARG A 227 0.00 -3.16 -5.22
CA ARG A 227 -0.73 -2.20 -6.08
C ARG A 227 -1.87 -1.52 -5.33
N TYR A 228 -2.61 -2.30 -4.55
CA TYR A 228 -3.68 -1.80 -3.70
C TYR A 228 -3.17 -0.80 -2.68
N ILE A 229 -2.12 -1.19 -1.93
CA ILE A 229 -1.51 -0.32 -0.91
C ILE A 229 -1.04 0.98 -1.55
N LEU A 230 -0.36 0.93 -2.70
CA LEU A 230 0.14 2.12 -3.40
C LEU A 230 -0.97 3.11 -3.78
N LEU A 231 -2.09 2.62 -4.32
CA LEU A 231 -3.23 3.48 -4.64
C LEU A 231 -3.89 4.01 -3.37
N ARG A 232 -4.04 3.16 -2.36
CA ARG A 232 -4.66 3.51 -1.09
C ARG A 232 -3.89 4.57 -0.32
N VAL A 233 -2.55 4.48 -0.25
CA VAL A 233 -1.74 5.52 0.39
C VAL A 233 -1.81 6.84 -0.37
N LEU A 234 -1.83 6.81 -1.70
CA LEU A 234 -1.96 8.01 -2.51
C LEU A 234 -3.38 8.60 -2.54
N GLN A 235 -4.33 7.97 -1.84
CA GLN A 235 -5.75 8.34 -1.87
C GLN A 235 -6.34 8.35 -3.29
N LEU A 236 -5.78 7.51 -4.17
CA LEU A 236 -6.26 7.29 -5.52
C LEU A 236 -7.31 6.19 -5.55
N ASP A 237 -8.08 6.14 -6.64
CA ASP A 237 -9.08 5.11 -6.87
C ASP A 237 -8.43 3.71 -6.82
N PRO A 238 -8.77 2.86 -5.83
CA PRO A 238 -8.19 1.54 -5.71
C PRO A 238 -8.56 0.63 -6.87
N THR A 239 -9.63 0.89 -7.63
CA THR A 239 -10.00 0.10 -8.81
C THR A 239 -8.98 0.20 -9.94
N ALA A 240 -8.09 1.20 -9.92
CA ALA A 240 -7.00 1.33 -10.87
C ALA A 240 -5.84 0.34 -10.62
N TRP A 241 -5.93 -0.56 -9.63
CA TRP A 241 -4.80 -1.40 -9.19
C TRP A 241 -4.17 -2.24 -10.31
N MET A 242 -4.96 -2.68 -11.29
CA MET A 242 -4.45 -3.44 -12.45
C MET A 242 -3.70 -2.57 -13.48
N ARG A 243 -3.81 -1.23 -13.40
CA ARG A 243 -3.05 -0.29 -14.24
C ARG A 243 -1.59 -0.17 -13.79
N LEU A 244 -1.28 -0.60 -12.57
CA LEU A 244 0.07 -0.54 -11.99
C LEU A 244 0.83 -1.84 -12.26
N TYR A 245 1.97 -1.76 -12.92
CA TYR A 245 2.91 -2.88 -13.02
C TYR A 245 3.92 -2.84 -11.88
N VAL A 246 3.95 -3.89 -11.05
CA VAL A 246 4.93 -4.06 -9.96
C VAL A 246 5.76 -5.30 -10.31
N PRO A 247 7.01 -5.18 -10.76
CA PRO A 247 7.82 -6.32 -11.19
C PRO A 247 8.11 -7.33 -10.06
N LEU A 248 8.49 -8.56 -10.39
CA LEU A 248 8.99 -9.52 -9.39
C LEU A 248 10.28 -9.00 -8.75
N ALA A 249 10.50 -9.30 -7.47
CA ALA A 249 11.63 -8.79 -6.68
C ALA A 249 11.81 -7.26 -6.71
N SER A 250 10.73 -6.53 -7.03
CA SER A 250 10.78 -5.07 -7.08
C SER A 250 10.58 -4.46 -5.70
N ILE A 251 11.14 -3.27 -5.52
CA ILE A 251 11.07 -2.47 -4.32
C ILE A 251 10.20 -1.24 -4.57
N SER A 252 9.24 -0.99 -3.69
CA SER A 252 8.52 0.28 -3.62
C SER A 252 8.68 0.86 -2.22
N THR A 253 8.96 2.16 -2.10
CA THR A 253 9.24 2.81 -0.81
C THR A 253 8.24 3.92 -0.57
N ILE A 254 7.53 3.81 0.56
CA ILE A 254 6.55 4.76 1.07
C ILE A 254 7.17 5.45 2.27
N LYS A 255 7.09 6.78 2.32
CA LYS A 255 7.39 7.57 3.52
C LYS A 255 6.13 8.18 4.05
N ILE A 256 5.87 7.96 5.32
CA ILE A 256 4.72 8.50 6.03
C ILE A 256 5.25 9.47 7.08
N PHE A 257 4.92 10.75 6.91
CA PHE A 257 5.33 11.84 7.79
C PHE A 257 4.37 11.98 8.98
N PRO A 258 4.82 12.57 10.11
CA PRO A 258 4.00 12.80 11.31
C PRO A 258 2.65 13.48 11.09
N ASP A 259 2.61 14.43 10.17
CA ASP A 259 1.43 15.23 9.82
C ASP A 259 0.41 14.46 8.94
N GLY A 260 0.72 13.21 8.61
CA GLY A 260 -0.11 12.36 7.76
C GLY A 260 0.20 12.53 6.29
N ASN A 261 1.13 13.39 5.88
CA ASN A 261 1.57 13.45 4.49
C ASN A 261 2.32 12.18 4.08
N ILE A 262 2.22 11.82 2.80
CA ILE A 262 2.88 10.65 2.24
C ILE A 262 3.72 11.05 1.03
N ARG A 263 4.87 10.40 0.90
CA ARG A 263 5.69 10.45 -0.31
C ARG A 263 6.05 9.04 -0.75
N LEU A 264 5.90 8.76 -2.04
CA LEU A 264 6.49 7.58 -2.65
C LEU A 264 7.90 7.93 -3.15
N ASP A 265 8.91 7.38 -2.48
CA ASP A 265 10.31 7.59 -2.90
C ASP A 265 10.63 6.75 -4.15
N CYS A 266 10.01 5.58 -4.32
CA CYS A 266 10.11 4.78 -5.54
C CYS A 266 8.92 3.81 -5.68
N ILE A 267 8.64 3.39 -6.92
CA ILE A 267 7.63 2.38 -7.24
C ILE A 267 8.25 1.33 -8.16
N GLY A 268 8.23 0.07 -7.75
CA GLY A 268 8.59 -1.05 -8.63
C GLY A 268 10.05 -1.04 -9.10
N SER A 269 10.97 -0.45 -8.33
CA SER A 269 12.41 -0.43 -8.65
C SER A 269 13.00 -1.83 -8.66
N ARG A 270 13.84 -2.15 -9.65
CA ARG A 270 14.42 -3.49 -9.84
C ARG A 270 15.93 -3.43 -9.67
N ALA A 271 16.42 -3.83 -8.50
CA ALA A 271 17.85 -3.83 -8.19
C ALA A 271 18.69 -4.78 -9.07
N TYR A 272 18.06 -5.76 -9.71
CA TYR A 272 18.72 -6.77 -10.55
C TYR A 272 18.90 -6.37 -12.03
N TYR A 273 18.59 -5.12 -12.40
CA TYR A 273 18.89 -4.55 -13.72
C TYR A 273 19.98 -3.46 -13.65
N ILE A 274 20.71 -3.39 -12.53
CA ILE A 274 21.77 -2.42 -12.26
C ILE A 274 23.12 -3.12 -12.47
#